data_AF-A0A962VWH3-F1
#
_entry.id   AF-A0A962VWH3-F1
#
_cell.length_a   1.000
_cell.length_b   1.000
_cell.length_c   1.000
_cell.angle_alpha   90.00
_cell.angle_beta   90.00
_cell.angle_gamma   90.00
#
_symmetry.space_group_name_H-M   'P 1'
#
loop_
_entity.id
_entity.type
_entity.pdbx_description
1 polymer ?
#
loop_
_entity_poly.entity_id
_entity_poly.type
_entity_poly.pdbx_seq_one_letter_code
_entity_poly.pdbx_strand_id
1 'polypeptide(L)'
;MERTQFYNTLVERLGRRTTRAVLGLCGFRNDALREYLRTLFDREAGTPGAFLADPVFEAGFGWQLAERTLGDLEGKLLHPDLVRALRKPWKKGLSEDYSFPARRRPYRHQLEAWQALIQGQPPRSVLVTSGTGSGKTECFLIPILNDL
;
A
#
# COMPACT_ATOMS: atom_id res chain seq x y z
N MET A 1 2.44 2.85 -26.16
CA MET A 1 1.37 3.82 -26.53
C MET A 1 0.06 3.60 -25.76
N GLU A 2 -0.19 2.47 -25.08
CA GLU A 2 -1.43 2.20 -24.32
C GLU A 2 -1.56 2.89 -22.94
N ARG A 3 -0.46 3.16 -22.23
CA ARG A 3 -0.51 3.67 -20.84
C ARG A 3 -1.15 5.06 -20.69
N THR A 4 -1.04 5.92 -21.70
CA THR A 4 -1.59 7.28 -21.66
C THR A 4 -3.13 7.28 -21.71
N GLN A 5 -3.74 6.30 -22.40
CA GLN A 5 -5.20 6.19 -22.46
C GLN A 5 -5.82 5.77 -21.12
N PHE A 6 -5.12 4.95 -20.32
CA PHE A 6 -5.64 4.49 -19.04
C PHE A 6 -5.88 5.63 -18.05
N TYR A 7 -4.87 6.47 -17.82
CA TYR A 7 -4.97 7.54 -16.82
C TYR A 7 -5.95 8.63 -17.22
N ASN A 8 -5.97 9.03 -18.50
CA ASN A 8 -6.95 10.00 -19.00
C ASN A 8 -8.38 9.47 -18.79
N THR A 9 -8.63 8.21 -19.18
CA THR A 9 -9.94 7.57 -18.96
C THR A 9 -10.30 7.47 -17.48
N LEU A 10 -9.33 7.19 -16.61
CA LEU A 10 -9.54 7.11 -15.17
C LEU A 10 -9.94 8.47 -14.59
N VAL A 11 -9.22 9.53 -14.95
CA VAL A 11 -9.48 10.90 -14.48
C VAL A 11 -10.85 11.38 -14.93
N GLU A 12 -11.21 11.18 -16.20
CA GLU A 12 -12.55 11.51 -16.73
C GLU A 12 -13.64 10.74 -15.98
N ARG A 13 -13.45 9.43 -15.75
CA ARG A 13 -14.42 8.61 -15.02
C ARG A 13 -14.53 9.05 -13.56
N LEU A 14 -13.43 9.44 -12.93
CA LEU A 14 -13.41 9.96 -11.56
C LEU A 14 -14.23 11.25 -11.50
N GLY A 15 -13.98 12.21 -12.38
CA GLY A 15 -14.72 13.48 -12.44
C GLY A 15 -16.23 13.27 -12.58
N ARG A 16 -16.65 12.46 -13.55
CA ARG A 16 -18.08 12.15 -13.78
C ARG A 16 -18.74 11.41 -12.61
N ARG A 17 -18.02 10.51 -11.95
CA ARG A 17 -18.56 9.74 -10.81
C ARG A 17 -18.66 10.63 -9.57
N THR A 18 -17.63 11.41 -9.28
CA THR A 18 -17.61 12.30 -8.12
C THR A 18 -18.67 13.40 -8.26
N THR A 19 -18.83 14.00 -9.45
CA THR A 19 -19.91 14.96 -9.73
C THR A 19 -21.28 14.38 -9.42
N ARG A 20 -21.58 13.17 -9.95
CA ARG A 20 -22.86 12.50 -9.68
C ARG A 20 -23.04 12.16 -8.21
N ALA A 21 -21.99 11.69 -7.54
CA ALA A 21 -22.02 11.35 -6.12
C ALA A 21 -22.31 12.59 -5.27
N VAL A 22 -21.60 13.70 -5.47
CA VAL A 22 -21.78 14.95 -4.71
C VAL A 22 -23.19 15.52 -4.94
N LEU A 23 -23.67 15.59 -6.18
CA LEU A 23 -25.01 16.08 -6.46
C LEU A 23 -26.11 15.17 -5.89
N GLY A 24 -25.86 13.86 -5.84
CA GLY A 24 -26.75 12.89 -5.22
C GLY A 24 -26.79 13.02 -3.69
N LEU A 25 -25.60 13.09 -3.06
CA LEU A 25 -25.43 13.20 -1.61
C LEU A 25 -25.95 14.52 -1.05
N CYS A 26 -25.68 15.65 -1.72
CA CYS A 26 -26.10 16.96 -1.24
C CYS A 26 -27.60 17.23 -1.48
N GLY A 27 -28.27 16.46 -2.34
CA GLY A 27 -29.73 16.51 -2.46
C GLY A 27 -30.31 17.85 -2.88
N PHE A 28 -29.61 18.66 -3.68
CA PHE A 28 -30.07 19.98 -4.11
C PHE A 28 -31.45 19.92 -4.80
N ARG A 29 -32.43 20.65 -4.26
CA ARG A 29 -33.83 20.66 -4.77
C ARG A 29 -34.08 21.67 -5.90
N ASN A 30 -33.17 22.63 -6.08
CA ASN A 30 -33.26 23.61 -7.15
C ASN A 30 -32.57 23.06 -8.41
N ASP A 31 -33.35 22.86 -9.47
CA ASP A 31 -32.86 22.25 -10.72
C ASP A 31 -31.83 23.13 -11.44
N ALA A 32 -32.01 24.45 -11.44
CA ALA A 32 -31.07 25.37 -12.07
C ALA A 32 -29.71 25.37 -11.36
N LEU A 33 -29.71 25.36 -10.02
CA LEU A 33 -28.49 25.24 -9.24
C LEU A 33 -27.82 23.87 -9.43
N ARG A 34 -28.61 22.79 -9.44
CA ARG A 34 -28.12 21.44 -9.68
C ARG A 34 -27.42 21.34 -11.04
N GLU A 35 -28.01 21.91 -12.07
CA GLU A 35 -27.46 21.92 -13.43
C GLU A 35 -26.20 22.79 -13.56
N TYR A 36 -26.20 23.95 -12.89
CA TYR A 36 -25.01 24.79 -12.79
C TYR A 36 -23.84 24.05 -12.11
N LEU A 37 -24.09 23.42 -10.97
CA LEU A 37 -23.08 22.65 -10.23
C LEU A 37 -22.63 21.41 -11.00
N ARG A 38 -23.53 20.73 -11.73
CA ARG A 38 -23.17 19.64 -12.65
C ARG A 38 -22.15 20.11 -13.68
N THR A 39 -22.42 21.24 -14.32
CA THR A 39 -21.53 21.81 -15.34
C THR A 39 -20.21 22.28 -14.75
N LEU A 40 -20.24 22.86 -13.55
CA LEU A 40 -19.04 23.30 -12.84
C LEU A 40 -18.15 22.11 -12.43
N PHE A 41 -18.74 21.03 -11.92
CA PHE A 41 -17.99 19.89 -11.41
C PHE A 41 -17.51 18.92 -12.49
N ASP A 42 -18.18 18.88 -13.64
CA ASP A 42 -17.78 18.05 -14.80
C ASP A 42 -16.71 18.71 -15.69
N ARG A 43 -16.17 19.86 -15.27
CA ARG A 43 -15.03 20.50 -15.95
C ARG A 43 -13.80 19.59 -15.92
N GLU A 44 -12.95 19.76 -16.93
CA GLU A 44 -11.68 19.04 -17.03
C GLU A 44 -10.80 19.29 -15.80
N ALA A 45 -10.25 18.21 -15.25
CA ALA A 45 -9.40 18.26 -14.07
C ALA A 45 -8.19 19.19 -14.31
N GLY A 46 -7.85 20.01 -13.32
CA GLY A 46 -6.73 20.96 -13.44
C GLY A 46 -7.07 22.30 -14.09
N THR A 47 -8.27 22.49 -14.65
CA THR A 47 -8.71 23.79 -15.15
C THR A 47 -9.21 24.71 -14.02
N PRO A 48 -9.09 26.05 -14.14
CA PRO A 48 -9.56 26.97 -13.10
C PRO A 48 -11.04 26.78 -12.75
N GLY A 49 -11.31 26.55 -11.46
CA GLY A 49 -12.65 26.30 -10.94
C GLY A 49 -13.21 24.90 -11.23
N ALA A 50 -12.39 23.98 -11.74
CA ALA A 50 -12.74 22.57 -11.81
C ALA A 50 -12.83 21.96 -10.40
N PHE A 51 -13.68 20.95 -10.28
CA PHE A 51 -13.86 20.23 -9.02
C PHE A 51 -12.67 19.31 -8.70
N LEU A 52 -12.04 18.74 -9.73
CA LEU A 52 -10.82 17.95 -9.59
C LEU A 52 -9.59 18.80 -9.93
N ALA A 53 -8.56 18.69 -9.09
CA ALA A 53 -7.24 19.25 -9.36
C ALA A 53 -6.53 18.49 -10.49
N ASP A 54 -5.47 19.10 -11.01
CA ASP A 54 -4.61 18.47 -12.01
C ASP A 54 -4.02 17.16 -11.45
N PRO A 55 -4.15 16.01 -12.15
CA PRO A 55 -3.62 14.74 -11.67
C PRO A 55 -2.09 14.78 -11.53
N VAL A 56 -1.59 14.60 -10.32
CA VAL A 56 -0.15 14.50 -10.04
C VAL A 56 0.25 13.05 -9.85
N PHE A 57 1.33 12.62 -10.52
CA PHE A 57 1.97 11.34 -10.30
C PHE A 57 3.15 11.51 -9.36
N GLU A 58 3.01 11.03 -8.13
CA GLU A 58 4.11 10.98 -7.18
C GLU A 58 4.76 9.59 -7.21
N ALA A 59 6.04 9.54 -7.55
CA ALA A 59 6.81 8.31 -7.43
C ALA A 59 7.12 8.07 -5.94
N GLY A 60 6.45 7.10 -5.33
CA GLY A 60 6.87 6.62 -4.01
C GLY A 60 8.25 5.99 -4.11
N PHE A 61 9.24 6.55 -3.41
CA PHE A 61 10.54 5.93 -3.29
C PHE A 61 10.41 4.58 -2.58
N GLY A 62 11.15 3.57 -3.06
CA GLY A 62 11.20 2.28 -2.40
C GLY A 62 11.76 2.38 -0.97
N TRP A 63 11.27 1.52 -0.08
CA TRP A 63 11.78 1.46 1.29
C TRP A 63 13.18 0.84 1.31
N GLN A 64 14.02 1.33 2.23
CA GLN A 64 15.40 0.84 2.36
C GLN A 64 15.42 -0.65 2.71
N LEU A 65 16.18 -1.43 1.94
CA LEU A 65 16.40 -2.86 2.20
C LEU A 65 17.45 -3.06 3.29
N ALA A 66 17.21 -4.00 4.20
CA ALA A 66 18.19 -4.45 5.19
C ALA A 66 19.38 -5.15 4.50
N GLU A 67 20.56 -5.18 5.11
CA GLU A 67 21.75 -5.83 4.53
C GLU A 67 21.65 -7.36 4.42
N ARG A 68 20.83 -7.98 5.29
CA ARG A 68 20.64 -9.42 5.37
C ARG A 68 19.49 -9.89 4.49
N THR A 69 19.61 -11.09 3.93
CA THR A 69 18.52 -11.80 3.27
C THR A 69 17.71 -12.62 4.28
N LEU A 70 16.50 -13.06 3.94
CA LEU A 70 15.73 -13.97 4.79
C LEU A 70 16.47 -15.30 5.05
N GLY A 71 17.24 -15.78 4.07
CA GLY A 71 18.11 -16.95 4.25
C GLY A 71 19.24 -16.71 5.25
N ASP A 72 19.79 -15.49 5.32
CA ASP A 72 20.82 -15.16 6.31
C ASP A 72 20.30 -15.16 7.75
N LEU A 73 18.99 -14.94 7.92
CA LEU A 73 18.29 -14.90 9.21
C LEU A 73 17.83 -16.28 9.69
N GLU A 74 17.76 -17.27 8.79
CA GLU A 74 17.33 -18.64 9.07
C GLU A 74 18.21 -19.30 10.14
N GLY A 75 17.58 -19.81 11.20
CA GLY A 75 18.27 -20.45 12.33
C GLY A 75 19.05 -19.48 13.22
N LYS A 76 18.95 -18.16 12.99
CA LYS A 76 19.62 -17.13 13.80
C LYS A 76 18.61 -16.21 14.47
N LEU A 77 17.88 -15.45 13.65
CA LEU A 77 16.81 -14.56 14.11
C LEU A 77 15.44 -15.20 13.87
N LEU A 78 15.29 -15.90 12.75
CA LEU A 78 14.03 -16.53 12.36
C LEU A 78 14.14 -18.05 12.41
N HIS A 79 13.08 -18.70 12.86
CA HIS A 79 12.97 -20.16 12.92
C HIS A 79 13.01 -20.74 11.48
N PRO A 80 13.75 -21.84 11.23
CA PRO A 80 13.86 -22.43 9.90
C PRO A 80 12.53 -22.78 9.24
N ASP A 81 11.54 -23.23 10.02
CA ASP A 81 10.24 -23.59 9.47
C ASP A 81 9.41 -22.38 9.03
N LEU A 82 9.57 -21.23 9.72
CA LEU A 82 8.97 -19.98 9.27
C LEU A 82 9.54 -19.56 7.91
N VAL A 83 10.88 -19.56 7.78
CA VAL A 83 11.54 -19.21 6.51
C VAL A 83 11.13 -20.16 5.38
N ARG A 84 10.99 -21.46 5.69
CA ARG A 84 10.51 -22.48 4.74
C ARG A 84 9.07 -22.22 4.31
N ALA A 85 8.17 -21.90 5.24
CA ALA A 85 6.76 -21.61 4.98
C ALA A 85 6.58 -20.34 4.12
N LEU A 86 7.32 -19.28 4.45
CA LEU A 86 7.35 -18.03 3.70
C LEU A 86 7.85 -18.21 2.25
N ARG A 87 8.84 -19.08 2.05
CA ARG A 87 9.39 -19.38 0.73
C ARG A 87 8.44 -20.19 -0.16
N LYS A 88 7.64 -21.08 0.43
CA LYS A 88 6.77 -22.01 -0.31
C LYS A 88 5.33 -21.93 0.23
N PRO A 89 4.54 -20.95 -0.23
CA PRO A 89 3.13 -20.87 0.14
C PRO A 89 2.41 -22.16 -0.22
N TRP A 90 1.71 -22.73 0.76
CA TRP A 90 0.87 -23.92 0.68
C TRP A 90 -0.17 -23.93 -0.45
N LYS A 91 -0.76 -22.78 -0.80
CA LYS A 91 -1.80 -22.70 -1.84
C LYS A 91 -1.18 -22.48 -3.24
N LYS A 92 -1.26 -23.52 -4.08
CA LYS A 92 -0.91 -23.45 -5.50
C LYS A 92 -1.76 -22.38 -6.20
N GLY A 93 -1.11 -21.39 -6.82
CA GLY A 93 -1.75 -20.23 -7.45
C GLY A 93 -1.54 -18.89 -6.74
N LEU A 94 -1.03 -18.87 -5.50
CA LEU A 94 -0.61 -17.66 -4.78
C LEU A 94 0.92 -17.50 -4.73
N SER A 95 1.67 -18.46 -5.30
CA SER A 95 3.11 -18.54 -5.12
C SER A 95 3.90 -17.41 -5.78
N GLU A 96 3.42 -16.86 -6.90
CA GLU A 96 4.17 -15.82 -7.62
C GLU A 96 4.12 -14.48 -6.87
N ASP A 97 2.95 -14.09 -6.36
CA ASP A 97 2.76 -12.80 -5.70
C ASP A 97 3.10 -12.82 -4.19
N TYR A 98 2.97 -13.97 -3.54
CA TYR A 98 3.05 -14.07 -2.08
C TYR A 98 4.24 -14.90 -1.56
N SER A 99 5.16 -15.34 -2.43
CA SER A 99 6.39 -16.01 -1.97
C SER A 99 7.43 -15.02 -1.47
N PHE A 100 8.08 -15.39 -0.37
CA PHE A 100 9.19 -14.65 0.22
C PHE A 100 10.45 -15.51 0.02
N PRO A 101 11.13 -15.40 -1.14
CA PRO A 101 12.27 -16.25 -1.43
C PRO A 101 13.42 -15.96 -0.45
N ALA A 102 14.26 -16.96 -0.17
CA ALA A 102 15.36 -16.81 0.78
C ALA A 102 16.32 -15.65 0.44
N ARG A 103 16.51 -15.35 -0.85
CA ARG A 103 17.32 -14.21 -1.34
C ARG A 103 16.70 -12.84 -1.10
N ARG A 104 15.41 -12.77 -0.73
CA ARG A 104 14.71 -11.50 -0.49
C ARG A 104 15.31 -10.83 0.73
N ARG A 105 15.57 -9.53 0.60
CA ARG A 105 15.97 -8.68 1.72
C ARG A 105 14.70 -8.05 2.31
N PRO A 106 14.43 -8.19 3.62
CA PRO A 106 13.36 -7.43 4.25
C PRO A 106 13.69 -5.94 4.23
N TYR A 107 12.70 -5.11 4.50
CA TYR A 107 12.99 -3.69 4.73
C TYR A 107 13.76 -3.51 6.04
N ARG A 108 14.58 -2.47 6.09
CA ARG A 108 15.41 -2.16 7.26
C ARG A 108 14.59 -2.05 8.54
N HIS A 109 13.48 -1.32 8.49
CA HIS A 109 12.57 -1.15 9.62
C HIS A 109 11.87 -2.45 10.05
N GLN A 110 11.67 -3.41 9.13
CA GLN A 110 11.16 -4.73 9.48
C GLN A 110 12.22 -5.52 10.27
N LEU A 111 13.46 -5.56 9.78
CA LEU A 111 14.54 -6.25 10.48
C LEU A 111 14.79 -5.66 11.88
N GLU A 112 14.81 -4.33 12.00
CA GLU A 112 14.98 -3.64 13.28
C GLU A 112 13.84 -3.97 14.26
N ALA A 113 12.59 -4.01 13.78
CA ALA A 113 11.44 -4.42 14.58
C ALA A 113 11.55 -5.88 15.05
N TRP A 114 11.95 -6.80 14.17
CA TRP A 114 12.10 -8.22 14.50
C TRP A 114 13.20 -8.43 15.54
N GLN A 115 14.34 -7.75 15.40
CA GLN A 115 15.42 -7.81 16.39
C GLN A 115 14.94 -7.32 17.76
N ALA A 116 14.22 -6.20 17.80
CA ALA A 116 13.71 -5.66 19.06
C ALA A 116 12.67 -6.58 19.73
N LEU A 117 11.77 -7.18 18.94
CA LEU A 117 10.66 -8.01 19.43
C LEU A 117 11.09 -9.44 19.80
N ILE A 118 12.03 -10.04 19.04
CA ILE A 118 12.44 -11.44 19.22
C ILE A 118 13.63 -11.56 20.19
N GLN A 119 14.63 -10.67 20.09
CA GLN A 119 15.86 -10.76 20.87
C GLN A 119 15.90 -9.82 22.07
N GLY A 120 14.99 -8.84 22.15
CA GLY A 120 14.93 -7.89 23.26
C GLY A 120 14.61 -8.59 24.58
N GLN A 121 15.56 -8.56 25.53
CA GLN A 121 15.32 -8.94 26.92
C GLN A 121 15.51 -7.72 27.85
N PRO A 122 14.50 -7.34 28.66
CA PRO A 122 13.12 -7.87 28.67
C PRO A 122 12.37 -7.56 27.36
N PRO A 123 11.21 -8.21 27.10
CA PRO A 123 10.42 -7.99 25.88
C PRO A 123 10.15 -6.50 25.63
N ARG A 124 10.42 -6.03 24.39
CA ARG A 124 10.32 -4.61 24.03
C ARG A 124 9.05 -4.35 23.23
N SER A 125 8.35 -3.27 23.57
CA SER A 125 7.31 -2.70 22.71
C SER A 125 7.95 -1.94 21.55
N VAL A 126 7.39 -2.04 20.35
CA VAL A 126 7.87 -1.32 19.15
C VAL A 126 6.74 -0.49 18.55
N LEU A 127 7.02 0.80 18.31
CA LEU A 127 6.18 1.69 17.51
C LEU A 127 6.78 1.81 16.10
N VAL A 128 6.02 1.48 15.06
CA VAL A 128 6.46 1.60 13.66
C VAL A 128 5.66 2.70 12.97
N THR A 129 6.31 3.81 12.63
CA THR A 129 5.72 4.93 11.87
C THR A 129 6.26 4.94 10.43
N SER A 130 5.37 4.69 9.46
CA SER A 130 5.72 4.67 8.04
C SER A 130 4.49 4.81 7.14
N GLY A 131 4.71 5.02 5.83
CA GLY A 131 3.66 5.11 4.81
C GLY A 131 2.88 3.80 4.60
N THR A 132 1.71 3.89 3.96
CA THR A 132 0.94 2.71 3.52
C THR A 132 1.77 1.87 2.54
N GLY A 133 1.59 0.55 2.57
CA GLY A 133 2.37 -0.36 1.72
C GLY A 133 3.85 -0.53 2.11
N SER A 134 4.33 0.04 3.22
CA SER A 134 5.73 -0.16 3.65
C SER A 134 6.03 -1.53 4.23
N GLY A 135 5.02 -2.38 4.42
CA GLY A 135 5.16 -3.65 5.11
C GLY A 135 5.23 -3.55 6.64
N LYS A 136 4.49 -2.60 7.23
CA LYS A 136 4.30 -2.52 8.70
C LYS A 136 3.69 -3.79 9.27
N THR A 137 2.80 -4.43 8.53
CA THR A 137 2.14 -5.66 8.96
C THR A 137 3.16 -6.76 9.25
N GLU A 138 4.17 -6.91 8.40
CA GLU A 138 5.25 -7.89 8.59
C GLU A 138 6.17 -7.54 9.76
N CYS A 139 6.26 -6.28 10.20
CA CYS A 139 6.99 -5.92 11.42
C CYS A 139 6.43 -6.64 12.65
N PHE A 140 5.12 -6.90 12.68
CA PHE A 140 4.43 -7.52 13.81
C PHE A 140 4.08 -9.00 13.55
N LEU A 141 3.66 -9.35 12.33
CA LEU A 141 3.28 -10.72 12.02
C LEU A 141 4.47 -11.69 12.03
N ILE A 142 5.63 -11.26 11.54
CA ILE A 142 6.79 -12.16 11.47
C ILE A 142 7.25 -12.59 12.87
N PRO A 143 7.39 -11.69 13.87
CA PRO A 143 7.67 -12.10 15.25
C PRO A 143 6.62 -13.03 15.85
N ILE A 144 5.32 -12.76 15.64
CA ILE A 144 4.24 -13.63 16.14
C ILE A 144 4.35 -15.03 15.54
N LEU A 145 4.52 -15.13 14.21
CA LEU A 145 4.65 -16.41 13.51
C LEU A 145 5.95 -17.14 13.84
N ASN A 146 6.96 -16.42 14.30
CA ASN A 146 8.26 -16.99 14.69
C ASN A 146 8.23 -17.64 16.08
N ASP A 147 7.25 -17.28 16.90
CA ASP A 147 7.04 -17.82 18.25
C ASP A 147 6.11 -19.06 18.25
N LEU A 148 5.48 -19.37 17.12
CA LEU A 148 4.66 -20.57 16.91
C LEU A 148 5.53 -21.80 16.60
#